data_AF-A0A6G0ACE3-F1
#
_entry.id   AF-A0A6G0ACE3-F1
#
_cell.length_a   1.000
_cell.length_b   1.000
_cell.length_c   1.000
_cell.angle_alpha   90.00
_cell.angle_beta   90.00
_cell.angle_gamma   90.00
#
_symmetry.space_group_name_H-M   'P 1'
#
loop_
_entity.id
_entity.type
_entity.pdbx_description
1 polymer ?
#
loop_
_entity_poly.entity_id
_entity_poly.type
_entity_poly.pdbx_seq_one_letter_code
_entity_poly.pdbx_strand_id
1 'polypeptide(L)' 'MKISWSPLAADRLENIYEYISVDNKAAAQKVVERIFKKVESLAKNPERGRKVPETNREEIRELFESDY' A
#
# COMPACT_ATOMS: atom_id res chain seq x y z
N MET A 1 6.34 -3.62 15.45
CA MET A 1 7.20 -4.02 14.30
C MET A 1 7.72 -2.78 13.60
N LYS A 2 8.89 -2.86 12.96
CA LYS A 2 9.43 -1.79 12.10
C LYS A 2 8.95 -2.01 10.67
N ILE A 3 8.47 -0.97 10.01
CA ILE A 3 8.06 -1.00 8.60
C ILE A 3 9.23 -0.53 7.76
N SER A 4 9.51 -1.27 6.68
CA SER A 4 10.48 -0.90 5.66
C SER A 4 9.85 -1.05 4.29
N TRP A 5 10.00 -0.03 3.46
CA TRP A 5 9.56 -0.06 2.06
C TRP A 5 10.72 -0.48 1.17
N SER A 6 10.45 -1.35 0.19
CA SER A 6 11.43 -1.58 -0.87
C SER A 6 11.55 -0.32 -1.75
N PRO A 7 12.69 -0.07 -2.40
CA PRO A 7 12.83 1.05 -3.33
C PRO A 7 11.71 1.07 -4.39
N LEU A 8 11.42 -0.10 -4.98
CA LEU A 8 10.32 -0.27 -5.94
C LEU A 8 8.95 0.12 -5.37
N ALA A 9 8.69 -0.13 -4.09
CA ALA A 9 7.41 0.25 -3.49
C ALA A 9 7.30 1.77 -3.28
N ALA A 10 8.41 2.44 -2.97
CA ALA A 10 8.46 3.90 -2.89
C ALA A 10 8.24 4.53 -4.28
N ASP A 11 8.95 4.05 -5.30
CA ASP A 11 8.80 4.52 -6.68
C ASP A 11 7.37 4.33 -7.19
N ARG A 12 6.73 3.20 -6.87
CA ARG A 12 5.33 2.96 -7.24
C ARG A 12 4.36 3.93 -6.57
N LEU A 13 4.62 4.30 -5.30
CA LEU A 13 3.77 5.25 -4.60
C LEU A 13 3.87 6.65 -5.22
N GLU A 14 5.08 7.06 -5.63
CA GLU A 14 5.31 8.29 -6.38
C GLU A 14 4.59 8.27 -7.73
N ASN A 15 4.75 7.20 -8.53
CA ASN A 15 4.06 7.04 -9.80
C ASN A 15 2.52 7.13 -9.67
N ILE A 16 1.94 6.52 -8.63
CA ILE A 16 0.49 6.62 -8.35
C ILE A 16 0.10 8.08 -8.08
N TYR A 17 0.89 8.79 -7.28
CA TYR A 17 0.64 10.20 -6.99
C TYR A 17 0.70 11.05 -8.26
N GLU A 18 1.76 10.89 -9.05
CA GLU A 18 1.95 11.65 -10.29
C GLU A 18 0.82 11.40 -11.27
N TYR A 19 0.45 10.13 -11.48
CA TYR A 19 -0.64 9.75 -12.39
C TYR A 19 -1.96 10.42 -12.02
N ILE A 20 -2.38 10.36 -10.75
CA ILE A 20 -3.64 10.95 -10.31
C ILE A 20 -3.57 12.48 -10.27
N SER A 21 -2.38 13.04 -9.98
CA SER A 21 -2.19 14.49 -9.86
C SER A 21 -2.38 15.23 -11.18
N VAL A 22 -2.27 14.56 -12.32
CA VAL A 22 -2.58 15.12 -13.64
C VAL A 22 -4.01 15.64 -13.70
N ASP A 23 -4.95 14.93 -13.08
CA ASP A 23 -6.38 15.29 -13.05
C ASP A 23 -6.78 15.97 -11.74
N ASN A 24 -6.37 15.40 -10.60
CA ASN A 24 -6.78 15.88 -9.29
C ASN A 24 -5.71 15.65 -8.21
N LYS A 25 -4.90 16.69 -7.97
CA LYS A 25 -3.85 16.69 -6.93
C LYS A 25 -4.37 16.40 -5.52
N ALA A 26 -5.55 16.90 -5.17
CA ALA A 26 -6.14 16.65 -3.85
C ALA A 26 -6.56 15.18 -3.70
N ALA A 27 -7.07 14.55 -4.77
CA ALA A 27 -7.36 13.12 -4.79
C ALA A 27 -6.08 12.29 -4.70
N ALA A 28 -5.01 12.68 -5.41
CA ALA A 28 -3.71 12.01 -5.36
C ALA A 28 -3.16 11.98 -3.93
N GLN A 29 -3.19 13.12 -3.24
CA GLN A 29 -2.77 13.22 -1.84
C GLN A 29 -3.62 12.31 -0.93
N LYS A 30 -4.95 12.31 -1.09
CA LYS A 30 -5.85 11.42 -0.32
C LYS A 30 -5.58 9.94 -0.57
N VAL A 31 -5.14 9.55 -1.77
CA VAL A 31 -4.78 8.15 -2.07
C VAL A 31 -3.49 7.77 -1.36
N VAL A 32 -2.45 8.59 -1.46
CA VAL A 32 -1.17 8.34 -0.78
C VAL A 32 -1.33 8.29 0.73
N GLU A 33 -2.05 9.25 1.34
CA GLU A 33 -2.32 9.25 2.78
C GLU A 33 -3.07 8.00 3.26
N ARG A 34 -4.01 7.52 2.44
CA ARG A 34 -4.77 6.29 2.70
C ARG A 34 -3.86 5.06 2.74
N ILE A 35 -2.99 4.93 1.74
CA ILE A 35 -2.00 3.85 1.67
C ILE A 35 -1.06 3.90 2.88
N PHE A 36 -0.53 5.08 3.23
CA PHE A 36 0.33 5.24 4.41
C PHE A 36 -0.37 4.81 5.70
N LYS A 37 -1.58 5.33 5.98
CA LYS A 37 -2.36 4.96 7.18
C LYS A 37 -2.60 3.46 7.25
N LYS A 38 -2.86 2.82 6.12
CA LYS A 38 -3.08 1.37 6.05
C LYS A 38 -1.81 0.60 6.38
N VAL A 39 -0.68 1.00 5.82
CA VAL A 39 0.61 0.37 6.09
C VAL A 39 1.03 0.59 7.54
N GLU A 40 0.87 1.80 8.09
CA GLU A 40 1.16 2.08 9.51
C GLU A 40 0.34 1.19 10.46
N SER A 41 -0.90 0.86 10.10
CA SER A 41 -1.74 -0.05 10.89
C SER A 41 -1.17 -1.49 10.98
N LEU A 42 -0.33 -1.90 10.02
CA LEU A 42 0.35 -3.20 10.05
C LEU A 42 1.38 -3.29 11.17
N ALA A 43 1.89 -2.17 11.69
CA ALA A 43 2.81 -2.20 12.82
C ALA A 43 2.18 -2.85 14.07
N LYS A 44 0.84 -2.78 14.19
CA LYS A 44 0.04 -3.38 15.26
C LYS A 44 -0.49 -4.77 14.90
N ASN A 45 -0.94 -4.96 13.65
CA ASN A 45 -1.55 -6.21 13.17
C ASN A 45 -0.92 -6.65 11.84
N PRO A 46 0.31 -7.18 11.86
CA PRO A 46 1.06 -7.52 10.64
C PRO A 46 0.40 -8.64 9.84
N GLU A 47 -0.37 -9.51 10.51
CA GLU A 47 -1.02 -10.68 9.93
C GLU A 47 -2.47 -10.44 9.46
N ARG A 48 -2.90 -9.17 9.34
CA ARG A 48 -4.27 -8.85 8.92
C ARG A 48 -4.52 -9.00 7.41
N GLY A 49 -3.46 -9.05 6.61
CA GLY A 49 -3.60 -9.26 5.16
C GLY A 49 -4.14 -10.64 4.81
N ARG A 50 -4.59 -10.83 3.56
CA ARG A 50 -4.88 -12.18 3.03
C ARG A 50 -3.55 -12.82 2.60
N LYS A 51 -3.38 -14.13 2.79
CA LYS A 51 -2.26 -14.85 2.18
C LYS A 51 -2.45 -14.86 0.66
N VAL A 52 -1.39 -14.57 -0.09
CA VAL A 52 -1.47 -14.50 -1.55
C VAL A 52 -1.58 -15.91 -2.12
N PRO A 53 -2.74 -16.31 -2.70
CA PRO A 53 -3.00 -17.69 -3.09
C PRO A 53 -2.05 -18.22 -4.16
N GLU A 54 -1.49 -17.35 -5.00
CA GLU A 54 -0.60 -17.70 -6.11
C GLU A 54 0.83 -18.04 -5.66
N THR A 55 1.21 -17.68 -4.43
CA THR A 55 2.62 -17.73 -4.01
C THR A 55 3.00 -18.95 -3.20
N ASN A 56 2.02 -19.71 -2.70
CA ASN A 56 2.21 -20.82 -1.73
C ASN A 56 3.13 -20.47 -0.54
N ARG A 57 3.19 -19.18 -0.17
CA ARG A 57 4.10 -18.62 0.85
C ARG A 57 3.30 -17.89 1.91
N GLU A 58 3.53 -18.23 3.17
CA GLU A 58 2.76 -17.66 4.29
C GLU A 58 3.18 -16.23 4.64
N GLU A 59 4.43 -15.89 4.32
CA GLU A 59 5.00 -14.56 4.54
C GLU A 59 4.53 -13.53 3.51
N ILE A 60 4.02 -13.98 2.35
CA ILE A 60 3.52 -13.07 1.32
C ILE A 60 2.02 -12.85 1.53
N ARG A 61 1.70 -11.60 1.86
CA ARG A 61 0.34 -11.20 2.25
C ARG A 61 -0.05 -9.93 1.51
N GLU A 62 -1.30 -9.86 1.11
CA GLU A 62 -1.88 -8.72 0.39
C GLU A 62 -2.93 -8.01 1.25
N LEU A 63 -3.04 -6.70 1.04
CA LEU A 63 -3.98 -5.85 1.76
C LEU A 63 -4.59 -4.87 0.77
N PHE A 64 -5.90 -4.94 0.61
CA PHE A 64 -6.64 -4.13 -0.36
C PHE A 64 -6.96 -2.75 0.22
N GLU A 65 -6.77 -1.66 -0.54
CA GLU A 65 -7.15 -0.29 -0.16
C GLU A 65 -8.38 0.25 -0.91
N SER A 66 -8.97 -0.56 -1.78
CA SER A 66 -10.29 -0.31 -2.38
C SER A 66 -10.96 -1.64 -2.69
N ASP A 67 -12.29 -1.63 -2.72
CA ASP A 67 -13.14 -2.80 -2.99
C ASP A 67 -13.39 -3.03 -4.50
N TYR A 68 -12.58 -2.40 -5.36
CA TYR A 68 -12.60 -2.59 -6.81
C TYR A 68 -11.45 -3.47 -7.28
#